data_AF-A0A1A7WPE8-F1
#
_entry.id   AF-A0A1A7WPE8-F1
#
_cell.length_a   1.000
_cell.length_b   1.000
_cell.length_c   1.000
_cell.angle_alpha   90.00
_cell.angle_beta   90.00
_cell.angle_gamma   90.00
#
_symmetry.space_group_name_H-M   'P 1'
#
loop_
_entity.id
_entity.type
_entity.pdbx_description
1 polymer ?
#
loop_
_entity_poly.entity_id
_entity_poly.type
_entity_poly.pdbx_seq_one_letter_code
_entity_poly.pdbx_strand_id
1 'polypeptide(L)'
;FATVFAMKSAPCESTGVDGSLHLFNASCLAAMKTVAPLKPRRTKSKPDPWLNEHMRSSRQNCRRLERKWRKDMLTVSFEAMRDACSQYQKALR
;
A
#
# COMPACT_ATOMS: atom_id res chain seq x y z
N PHE A 1 28.57 -16.36 0.27
CA PHE A 1 28.61 -17.73 0.85
C PHE A 1 29.47 -17.85 2.10
N ALA A 2 30.48 -17.02 2.34
CA ALA A 2 31.39 -17.16 3.49
C ALA A 2 30.81 -16.75 4.88
N THR A 3 29.70 -16.01 4.94
CA THR A 3 29.18 -15.45 6.20
C THR A 3 28.32 -16.41 7.01
N VAL A 4 27.94 -17.57 6.44
CA VAL A 4 27.06 -18.54 7.12
C VAL A 4 27.80 -19.34 8.20
N PHE A 5 29.13 -19.43 8.13
CA PHE A 5 29.93 -20.30 9.00
C PHE A 5 30.51 -19.60 10.24
N ALA A 6 30.22 -18.33 10.46
CA ALA A 6 30.75 -17.56 11.59
C ALA A 6 29.77 -17.51 12.78
N MET A 7 29.28 -18.66 13.25
CA MET A 7 28.63 -18.77 14.56
C MET A 7 29.60 -19.34 15.59
N LYS A 8 30.34 -18.40 16.15
CA LYS A 8 31.01 -18.36 17.45
C LYS A 8 30.66 -19.51 18.40
N SER A 9 31.66 -20.34 18.70
CA SER A 9 31.64 -21.36 19.74
C SER A 9 31.84 -20.75 21.13
N ALA A 10 30.89 -20.94 22.04
CA ALA A 10 31.05 -21.25 23.50
C ALA A 10 29.82 -20.79 24.33
N PRO A 11 29.58 -21.32 25.55
CA PRO A 11 30.07 -22.55 26.18
C PRO A 11 28.95 -23.59 26.44
N CYS A 12 29.39 -24.82 26.65
CA CYS A 12 28.62 -26.01 27.01
C CYS A 12 27.72 -25.80 28.24
N GLU A 13 26.41 -25.98 28.10
CA GLU A 13 25.57 -26.51 29.17
C GLU A 13 24.62 -27.58 28.59
N SER A 14 24.89 -28.83 29.00
CA SER A 14 24.19 -30.10 28.74
C SER A 14 23.27 -30.15 27.51
N THR A 15 23.70 -30.77 26.41
CA THR A 15 22.78 -30.97 25.29
C THR A 15 22.85 -32.39 24.77
N GLY A 16 21.99 -33.24 25.34
CA GLY A 16 21.50 -34.42 24.64
C GLY A 16 20.85 -34.03 23.30
N VAL A 17 20.32 -35.04 22.60
CA VAL A 17 19.74 -34.93 21.25
C VAL A 17 18.92 -33.65 21.02
N ASP A 18 18.21 -33.17 22.04
CA ASP A 18 17.40 -31.95 22.03
C ASP A 18 18.18 -30.66 21.72
N GLY A 19 19.39 -30.48 22.23
CA GLY A 19 20.15 -29.26 21.94
C GLY A 19 20.80 -29.28 20.56
N SER A 20 21.18 -30.46 20.06
CA SER A 20 21.58 -30.62 18.65
C SER A 20 20.40 -30.34 17.70
N LEU A 21 19.21 -30.82 18.04
CA LEU A 21 17.98 -30.54 17.29
C LEU A 21 17.63 -29.05 17.30
N HIS A 22 17.79 -28.39 18.45
CA HIS A 22 17.56 -26.95 18.57
C HIS A 22 18.54 -26.14 17.71
N LEU A 23 19.83 -26.49 17.70
CA LEU A 23 20.84 -25.83 16.88
C LEU A 23 20.56 -26.02 15.38
N PHE A 24 20.17 -27.23 14.97
CA PHE A 24 19.78 -27.53 13.60
C PHE A 24 18.58 -26.68 13.16
N ASN A 25 17.52 -26.66 13.96
CA ASN A 25 16.32 -25.87 13.68
C ASN A 25 16.63 -24.36 13.60
N ALA A 26 17.48 -23.86 14.50
CA ALA A 26 17.91 -22.46 14.49
C ALA A 26 18.68 -22.11 13.21
N SER A 27 19.54 -23.00 12.74
CA SER A 27 20.29 -22.84 11.48
C SER A 27 19.37 -22.82 10.26
N CYS A 28 18.42 -23.76 10.18
CA CYS A 28 17.41 -23.77 9.11
C CYS A 28 16.55 -22.50 9.11
N LEU A 29 16.12 -22.03 10.28
CA LEU A 29 15.37 -20.78 10.42
C LEU A 29 16.18 -19.56 9.96
N ALA A 30 17.47 -19.50 10.29
CA ALA A 30 18.36 -18.44 9.84
C ALA A 30 18.50 -18.45 8.31
N ALA A 31 18.73 -19.62 7.71
CA ALA A 31 18.81 -19.78 6.26
C ALA A 31 17.50 -19.41 5.55
N MET A 32 16.34 -19.78 6.11
CA MET A 32 15.04 -19.37 5.56
C MET A 32 14.86 -17.86 5.63
N LYS A 33 15.26 -17.21 6.73
CA LYS A 33 15.18 -15.74 6.86
C LYS A 33 16.09 -15.00 5.90
N THR A 34 17.26 -15.56 5.54
CA THR A 34 18.19 -14.95 4.58
C THR A 34 17.75 -15.14 3.14
N VAL A 35 17.30 -16.35 2.77
CA VAL A 35 16.89 -16.68 1.39
C VAL A 35 15.48 -16.15 1.09
N ALA A 36 14.57 -16.22 2.04
CA ALA A 36 13.16 -15.87 1.87
C ALA A 36 12.67 -15.00 3.05
N PRO A 37 13.13 -13.75 3.17
CA PRO A 37 12.62 -12.84 4.18
C PRO A 37 11.11 -12.64 3.98
N LEU A 38 10.34 -13.03 5.00
CA LEU A 38 8.89 -12.81 5.05
C LEU A 38 8.59 -11.31 5.02
N LYS A 39 8.17 -10.82 3.84
CA LYS A 39 7.68 -9.45 3.68
C LYS A 39 6.17 -9.46 3.87
N PRO A 40 5.61 -8.74 4.86
CA PRO A 40 4.17 -8.57 4.94
C PRO A 40 3.69 -7.89 3.66
N ARG A 41 2.67 -8.46 3.03
CA ARG A 41 2.03 -7.88 1.85
C ARG A 41 1.48 -6.50 2.24
N ARG A 42 2.02 -5.45 1.63
CA ARG A 42 1.45 -4.10 1.79
C ARG A 42 0.01 -4.12 1.28
N THR A 43 -0.95 -3.92 2.19
CA THR A 43 -2.35 -3.66 1.81
C THR A 43 -2.35 -2.43 0.93
N LYS A 44 -2.96 -2.51 -0.27
CA LYS A 44 -3.04 -1.36 -1.17
C LYS A 44 -3.75 -0.20 -0.44
N SER A 45 -3.12 0.96 -0.42
CA SER A 45 -3.68 2.19 0.17
C SER A 45 -4.85 2.67 -0.68
N LYS A 46 -6.06 2.61 -0.10
CA LYS A 46 -7.38 3.08 -0.60
C LYS A 46 -7.76 2.59 -2.02
N PRO A 47 -9.02 2.18 -2.25
CA PRO A 47 -9.48 1.93 -3.61
C PRO A 47 -9.31 3.23 -4.41
N ASP A 48 -8.82 3.10 -5.64
CA ASP A 48 -8.57 4.27 -6.47
C ASP A 48 -9.82 5.16 -6.50
N PRO A 49 -9.69 6.50 -6.41
CA PRO A 49 -10.86 7.36 -6.22
C PRO A 49 -11.94 7.19 -7.32
N TRP A 50 -11.57 6.74 -8.53
CA TRP A 50 -12.50 6.45 -9.62
C TRP A 50 -13.29 5.13 -9.46
N LEU A 51 -12.96 4.26 -8.51
CA LEU A 51 -13.73 3.05 -8.25
C LEU A 51 -15.07 3.37 -7.58
N ASN A 52 -15.12 4.44 -6.78
CA ASN A 52 -16.30 4.79 -6.00
C ASN A 52 -17.37 5.49 -6.88
N GLU A 53 -18.61 5.01 -6.85
CA GLU A 53 -19.72 5.54 -7.68
C GLU A 53 -19.94 7.03 -7.44
N HIS A 54 -19.86 7.46 -6.18
CA HIS A 54 -19.97 8.85 -5.77
C HIS A 54 -18.91 9.76 -6.43
N MET A 55 -17.68 9.27 -6.56
CA MET A 55 -16.59 10.00 -7.18
C MET A 55 -16.77 10.11 -8.70
N ARG A 56 -17.27 9.03 -9.33
CA ARG A 56 -17.63 9.02 -10.76
C ARG A 56 -18.76 10.00 -11.06
N SER A 57 -19.82 10.00 -10.26
CA SER A 57 -20.95 10.92 -10.44
C SER A 57 -20.54 12.38 -10.25
N SER A 58 -19.72 12.67 -9.24
CA SER A 58 -19.16 14.01 -9.02
C SER A 58 -18.34 14.50 -10.22
N ARG A 59 -17.43 13.68 -10.74
CA ARG A 59 -16.63 14.01 -11.94
C ARG A 59 -17.50 14.23 -13.18
N GLN A 60 -18.54 13.43 -13.37
CA GLN A 60 -19.48 13.60 -14.48
C GLN A 60 -20.24 14.92 -14.37
N ASN A 61 -20.65 15.32 -13.16
CA ASN A 61 -21.33 16.59 -12.94
C ASN A 61 -20.42 17.78 -13.29
N CYS A 62 -19.14 17.75 -12.92
CA CYS A 62 -18.16 18.77 -13.33
C CYS A 62 -18.11 18.91 -14.87
N ARG A 63 -18.00 17.80 -15.59
CA ARG A 63 -17.97 17.81 -17.07
C ARG A 63 -19.30 18.28 -17.68
N ARG A 64 -20.44 17.98 -17.04
CA ARG A 64 -21.75 18.45 -17.49
C ARG A 64 -21.85 19.97 -17.38
N LEU A 65 -21.45 20.53 -16.24
CA LEU A 65 -21.48 21.98 -16.01
C LEU A 65 -20.45 22.70 -16.88
N GLU A 66 -19.28 22.11 -17.12
CA GLU A 66 -18.30 22.64 -18.06
C GLU A 66 -18.87 22.75 -19.48
N ARG A 67 -19.51 21.69 -19.99
CA ARG A 67 -20.15 21.73 -21.32
C ARG A 67 -21.27 22.76 -21.38
N LYS A 68 -22.04 22.89 -20.29
CA LYS A 68 -23.09 23.90 -20.18
C LYS A 68 -22.50 25.31 -20.26
N TRP A 69 -21.49 25.61 -19.44
CA TRP A 69 -20.77 26.89 -19.47
C TRP A 69 -20.18 27.22 -20.83
N ARG A 70 -19.55 26.26 -21.50
CA ARG A 70 -19.02 26.46 -22.86
C ARG A 70 -20.10 26.80 -23.89
N LYS A 71 -21.36 26.39 -23.65
CA LYS A 71 -22.49 26.65 -24.53
C LYS A 71 -23.17 27.98 -24.24
N ASP A 72 -23.42 28.28 -22.97
CA ASP A 72 -24.19 29.45 -22.56
C ASP A 72 -23.31 30.67 -22.24
N MET A 73 -22.02 30.48 -21.92
CA MET A 73 -21.05 31.53 -21.59
C MET A 73 -21.53 32.49 -20.48
N LEU A 74 -22.40 32.00 -19.59
CA LEU A 74 -22.97 32.79 -18.49
C LEU A 74 -22.09 32.69 -17.23
N THR A 75 -21.98 33.79 -16.49
CA THR A 75 -21.25 33.85 -15.22
C THR A 75 -21.80 32.87 -14.18
N VAL A 76 -23.12 32.72 -14.09
CA VAL A 76 -23.76 31.78 -13.16
C VAL A 76 -23.39 30.33 -13.49
N SER A 77 -23.31 29.98 -14.78
CA SER A 77 -22.88 28.65 -15.22
C SER A 77 -21.39 28.41 -14.94
N PHE A 78 -20.56 29.45 -15.05
CA PHE A 78 -19.15 29.40 -14.67
C PHE A 78 -18.97 29.17 -13.17
N GLU A 79 -19.69 29.90 -12.33
CA GLU A 79 -19.67 29.74 -10.87
C GLU A 79 -20.09 28.33 -10.47
N ALA A 80 -21.19 27.82 -11.05
CA ALA A 80 -21.65 26.46 -10.81
C ALA A 80 -20.60 25.41 -11.20
N MET A 81 -19.91 25.58 -12.34
CA MET A 81 -18.82 24.70 -12.76
C MET A 81 -17.65 24.75 -11.76
N ARG A 82 -17.22 25.94 -11.35
CA ARG A 82 -16.12 26.14 -10.41
C ARG A 82 -16.42 25.48 -9.06
N ASP A 83 -17.63 25.63 -8.57
CA ASP A 83 -18.05 25.07 -7.29
C ASP A 83 -18.10 23.54 -7.34
N ALA A 84 -18.61 22.95 -8.43
CA ALA A 84 -18.59 21.51 -8.64
C ALA A 84 -17.16 20.95 -8.72
N CYS A 85 -16.25 21.62 -9.43
CA CYS A 85 -14.84 21.25 -9.49
C CYS A 85 -14.18 21.29 -8.10
N SER A 86 -14.50 22.31 -7.30
CA SER A 86 -13.97 22.47 -5.94
C SER A 86 -14.49 21.36 -5.01
N GLN A 87 -15.77 20.98 -5.11
CA GLN A 87 -16.34 19.87 -4.35
C GLN A 87 -15.69 18.53 -4.73
N TYR A 88 -15.45 18.29 -6.01
CA TYR A 88 -14.75 17.11 -6.49
C TYR A 88 -13.31 17.03 -5.95
N GLN A 89 -12.57 18.15 -5.97
CA GLN A 89 -11.22 18.21 -5.38
C GLN A 89 -11.22 17.96 -3.87
N LYS A 90 -12.23 18.45 -3.14
CA LYS A 90 -12.41 18.15 -1.71
C LYS A 90 -12.69 16.66 -1.47
N ALA A 91 -13.49 16.02 -2.32
CA ALA A 91 -13.80 14.59 -2.20
C ALA A 91 -12.61 13.67 -2.50
N LEU A 92 -11.60 14.18 -3.21
CA LEU A 92 -10.36 13.47 -3.54
C LEU A 92 -9.29 13.52 -2.44
N ARG A 93 -9.39 14.49 -1.54
CA ARG A 93 -8.38 14.78 -0.50
C ARG A 93 -8.65 14.00 0.77
#